data_AF-A0A7V6ALR4-F1
#
_entry.id   AF-A0A7V6ALR4-F1
#
_cell.length_a   1.000
_cell.length_b   1.000
_cell.length_c   1.000
_cell.angle_alpha   90.00
_cell.angle_beta   90.00
_cell.angle_gamma   90.00
#
_symmetry.space_group_name_H-M   'P 1'
#
loop_
_entity.id
_entity.type
_entity.pdbx_description
1 polymer ?
#
loop_
_entity_poly.entity_id
_entity_poly.type
_entity_poly.pdbx_seq_one_letter_code
_entity_poly.pdbx_strand_id
1 'polypeptide(L)'
;MMIEIKPSAIRKKFFLLSPGISVLLSMVRKFLLPFFFFSATVAFSQNHNPSPSVENNEEVNKAHAMLEAVKSADRFIHQLDSLYTVDLPVGIVSRNGREGENYAILISAVRVKNGQTFIDAWMAFTVPGSGKKIAFKGVNIPISFNGGVSAPAKLVLVSDFDIAITNDITMVLKGDGSTFVAFDCQGFREMSLSAGIFFNSQLFVPENEDGSPREGEVLQTSFQTTITDWNDMLVKVSLAPFQFKPLKGFGFRVTNAVMDMSDFANPAGVVFPEKYATAFFIDGNPLVWRGFYLQEAEIRMPPQFKKRSGTDRPAFFVQHLLLDDMGFTARLMAEKLMTLEEGTMGGWAFSVEKMTVDIWASQIVGGAFSGQLQLPFFRKEDVFNYTAQIGTGGNYAFGISSTQAYHLSLWAAQLTVDPHVSMTVTVGEKEFLPVITLNGKLSLQAPVNKDDSSSQKLAIAEVPFQGMKIETVEPYLSVQHVSFGTQQNSFSNFPVSVREISIVNQSNRLGLRIGLTVNFVKESEGGFGGKGVFTVWGRHDKGKWKYDGVEIDKIAVDMEKP
;
A
#
# COMPACT_ATOMS: atom_id res chain seq x y z
N MET A 1 24.63 -29.09 41.16
CA MET A 1 25.30 -27.84 40.74
C MET A 1 25.92 -28.12 39.38
N MET A 2 25.58 -27.30 38.39
CA MET A 2 25.77 -27.46 36.94
C MET A 2 25.02 -28.63 36.27
N ILE A 3 23.94 -28.27 35.57
CA ILE A 3 23.38 -29.07 34.47
C ILE A 3 23.34 -28.14 33.26
N GLU A 4 24.16 -28.47 32.25
CA GLU A 4 24.14 -27.91 30.91
C GLU A 4 22.75 -28.03 30.28
N ILE A 5 22.23 -26.94 29.72
CA ILE A 5 21.06 -26.95 28.85
C ILE A 5 21.53 -26.66 27.42
N LYS A 6 21.52 -27.68 26.58
CA LYS A 6 21.75 -27.56 25.12
C LYS A 6 20.61 -26.77 24.45
N PRO A 7 20.89 -25.79 23.58
CA PRO A 7 19.86 -25.11 22.81
C PRO A 7 19.52 -25.91 21.54
N SER A 8 18.53 -26.80 21.62
CA SER A 8 17.95 -27.44 20.42
C SER A 8 16.44 -27.60 20.54
N ALA A 9 15.69 -26.50 20.46
CA ALA A 9 14.24 -26.55 20.30
C ALA A 9 13.63 -25.24 19.75
N ILE A 10 14.25 -24.60 18.75
CA ILE A 10 13.58 -23.53 17.97
C ILE A 10 13.86 -23.74 16.48
N ARG A 11 13.43 -24.89 15.95
CA ARG A 11 13.18 -25.05 14.51
C ARG A 11 11.97 -25.96 14.34
N LYS A 12 11.05 -25.51 13.49
CA LYS A 12 9.79 -26.15 13.05
C LYS A 12 8.55 -25.85 13.91
N LYS A 13 8.02 -24.64 13.73
CA LYS A 13 6.60 -24.41 13.42
C LYS A 13 6.53 -23.21 12.47
N PHE A 14 6.89 -23.43 11.21
CA PHE A 14 6.54 -22.51 10.14
C PHE A 14 5.03 -22.66 9.92
N PHE A 15 4.28 -21.58 10.17
CA PHE A 15 2.95 -21.42 9.62
C PHE A 15 3.04 -21.64 8.10
N LEU A 16 2.08 -22.39 7.54
CA LEU A 16 1.83 -22.42 6.10
C LEU A 16 1.38 -21.02 5.67
N LEU A 17 2.36 -20.13 5.43
CA LEU A 17 2.15 -18.82 4.85
C LEU A 17 1.93 -19.01 3.35
N SER A 18 1.00 -18.24 2.78
CA SER A 18 0.74 -18.26 1.34
C SER A 18 2.03 -17.97 0.54
N PRO A 19 2.13 -18.45 -0.71
CA PRO A 19 3.34 -18.26 -1.53
C PRO A 19 3.81 -16.80 -1.60
N GLY A 20 2.88 -15.83 -1.64
CA GLY A 20 3.18 -14.41 -1.68
C GLY A 20 3.91 -13.89 -0.44
N ILE A 21 3.51 -14.32 0.76
CA ILE A 21 4.15 -13.88 2.02
C ILE A 21 5.54 -14.54 2.16
N SER A 22 5.69 -15.81 1.76
CA SER A 22 7.00 -16.46 1.74
C SER A 22 7.97 -15.81 0.74
N VAL A 23 7.47 -15.31 -0.39
CA VAL A 23 8.26 -14.56 -1.38
C VAL A 23 8.64 -13.19 -0.85
N LEU A 24 7.73 -12.47 -0.19
CA LEU A 24 8.02 -11.19 0.45
C LEU A 24 9.08 -11.33 1.54
N LEU A 25 8.97 -12.32 2.44
CA LEU A 25 10.00 -12.60 3.44
C LEU A 25 11.34 -12.99 2.81
N SER A 26 11.34 -13.71 1.69
CA SER A 26 12.57 -13.99 0.93
C SER A 26 13.16 -12.72 0.31
N MET A 27 12.31 -11.82 -0.20
CA MET A 27 12.73 -10.53 -0.76
C MET A 27 13.32 -9.65 0.35
N VAL A 28 12.63 -9.48 1.48
CA VAL A 28 13.13 -8.79 2.68
C VAL A 28 14.45 -9.39 3.15
N ARG A 29 14.57 -10.72 3.20
CA ARG A 29 15.79 -11.39 3.67
C ARG A 29 16.97 -11.30 2.70
N LYS A 30 16.72 -11.22 1.38
CA LYS A 30 17.78 -11.12 0.36
C LYS A 30 18.10 -9.67 -0.05
N PHE A 31 17.15 -8.75 0.05
CA PHE A 31 17.29 -7.36 -0.35
C PHE A 31 17.51 -6.40 0.84
N LEU A 32 16.95 -6.67 2.03
CA LEU A 32 16.87 -5.69 3.12
C LEU A 32 17.73 -6.04 4.35
N LEU A 33 17.73 -7.31 4.79
CA LEU A 33 18.56 -7.76 5.92
C LEU A 33 20.09 -7.53 5.77
N PRO A 34 20.71 -7.60 4.57
CA PRO A 34 22.15 -7.35 4.42
C PRO A 34 22.56 -5.91 4.75
N PHE A 35 21.62 -4.95 4.70
CA PHE A 35 21.88 -3.55 5.05
C PHE A 35 21.87 -3.30 6.57
N PHE A 36 21.19 -4.14 7.36
CA PHE A 36 21.11 -4.01 8.83
C PHE A 36 22.19 -4.78 9.58
N PHE A 37 22.72 -5.84 8.99
CA PHE A 37 23.77 -6.66 9.60
C PHE A 37 25.01 -6.68 8.71
N PHE A 38 25.79 -5.60 8.77
CA PHE A 38 27.22 -5.63 8.46
C PHE A 38 27.95 -6.45 9.55
N SER A 39 27.64 -7.74 9.67
CA SER A 39 28.37 -8.68 10.51
C SER A 39 28.51 -10.02 9.82
N ALA A 40 29.66 -10.16 9.17
CA ALA A 40 30.39 -11.35 8.73
C ALA A 40 29.69 -12.73 8.77
N THR A 41 29.50 -13.31 7.58
CA THR A 41 30.09 -14.61 7.23
C THR A 41 30.13 -14.75 5.71
N VAL A 42 31.30 -14.53 5.12
CA VAL A 42 31.54 -14.63 3.66
C VAL A 42 31.87 -16.08 3.33
N ALA A 43 30.98 -16.75 2.60
CA ALA A 43 31.33 -17.95 1.85
C ALA A 43 31.43 -17.55 0.38
N PHE A 44 32.65 -17.52 -0.15
CA PHE A 44 32.92 -17.26 -1.56
C PHE A 44 32.36 -18.42 -2.40
N SER A 45 31.30 -18.16 -3.16
CA SER A 45 30.95 -18.94 -4.35
C SER A 45 31.14 -18.01 -5.54
N GLN A 46 32.12 -18.30 -6.39
CA GLN A 46 32.32 -17.54 -7.62
C GLN A 46 31.16 -17.83 -8.58
N ASN A 47 30.36 -16.82 -8.93
CA ASN A 47 29.56 -16.82 -10.14
C ASN A 47 29.29 -15.38 -10.61
N HIS A 48 29.92 -15.04 -11.74
CA HIS A 48 29.65 -13.94 -12.68
C HIS A 48 29.05 -12.64 -12.11
N ASN A 49 29.86 -11.88 -11.38
CA ASN A 49 29.69 -10.45 -11.18
C ASN A 49 30.11 -9.68 -12.46
N PRO A 50 29.70 -8.39 -12.63
CA PRO A 50 30.42 -7.50 -13.54
C PRO A 50 31.93 -7.65 -13.31
N SER A 51 32.73 -7.57 -14.39
CA SER A 51 34.19 -7.69 -14.29
C SER A 51 34.68 -6.90 -13.08
N PRO A 52 35.43 -7.53 -12.14
CA PRO A 52 35.88 -6.84 -10.94
C PRO A 52 36.55 -5.54 -11.39
N SER A 53 36.18 -4.43 -10.76
CA SER A 53 36.90 -3.19 -11.00
C SER A 53 38.38 -3.46 -10.76
N VAL A 54 39.25 -2.95 -11.64
CA VAL A 54 40.69 -3.06 -11.43
C VAL A 54 41.02 -2.10 -10.28
N GLU A 55 40.90 -2.59 -9.05
CA GLU A 55 41.30 -1.86 -7.86
C GLU A 55 42.78 -1.47 -8.01
N ASN A 56 43.08 -0.17 -7.98
CA ASN A 56 44.45 0.33 -8.03
C ASN A 56 45.11 0.18 -6.65
N ASN A 57 45.39 -1.08 -6.32
CA ASN A 57 45.91 -1.50 -5.02
C ASN A 57 47.23 -0.82 -4.66
N GLU A 58 48.04 -0.43 -5.64
CA GLU A 58 49.29 0.28 -5.37
C GLU A 58 49.03 1.66 -4.75
N GLU A 59 48.16 2.46 -5.37
CA GLU A 59 47.86 3.81 -4.88
C GLU A 59 47.05 3.79 -3.57
N VAL A 60 46.13 2.84 -3.42
CA VAL A 60 45.41 2.62 -2.15
C VAL A 60 46.40 2.27 -1.03
N ASN A 61 47.29 1.31 -1.25
CA ASN A 61 48.29 0.92 -0.25
C ASN A 61 49.25 2.07 0.08
N LYS A 62 49.63 2.86 -0.92
CA LYS A 62 50.48 4.04 -0.74
C LYS A 62 49.81 5.09 0.16
N ALA A 63 48.53 5.39 -0.07
CA ALA A 63 47.77 6.35 0.73
C ALA A 63 47.60 5.86 2.18
N HIS A 64 47.31 4.58 2.37
CA HIS A 64 47.22 3.96 3.70
C HIS A 64 48.57 3.95 4.43
N ALA A 65 49.67 3.67 3.74
CA ALA A 65 51.01 3.74 4.32
C ALA A 65 51.36 5.18 4.76
N MET A 66 50.95 6.19 3.99
CA MET A 66 51.10 7.59 4.40
C MET A 66 50.29 7.93 5.65
N LEU A 67 49.04 7.47 5.73
CA LEU A 67 48.19 7.66 6.91
C LEU A 67 48.86 7.07 8.17
N GLU A 68 49.36 5.84 8.08
CA GLU A 68 50.04 5.17 9.20
C GLU A 68 51.36 5.87 9.58
N ALA A 69 52.11 6.38 8.60
CA ALA A 69 53.33 7.15 8.86
C ALA A 69 53.07 8.53 9.50
N VAL A 70 51.91 9.13 9.22
CA VAL A 70 51.46 10.36 9.89
C VAL A 70 51.03 10.05 11.33
N LYS A 71 50.20 9.01 11.53
CA LYS A 71 49.75 8.55 12.86
C LYS A 71 50.91 8.17 13.77
N SER A 72 51.84 7.37 13.27
CA SER A 72 52.97 6.86 14.07
C SER A 72 53.94 7.96 14.51
N ALA A 73 53.99 9.06 13.76
CA ALA A 73 54.86 10.21 14.04
C ALA A 73 54.11 11.38 14.69
N ASP A 74 52.81 11.23 14.99
CA ASP A 74 51.92 12.27 15.51
C ASP A 74 51.99 13.60 14.70
N ARG A 75 52.02 13.47 13.37
CA ARG A 75 52.16 14.62 12.44
C ARG A 75 50.81 15.17 12.00
N PHE A 76 49.94 15.47 12.95
CA PHE A 76 48.65 16.09 12.69
C PHE A 76 48.68 17.60 12.93
N ILE A 77 48.08 18.35 12.02
CA ILE A 77 47.91 19.80 12.11
C ILE A 77 46.44 20.16 11.88
N HIS A 78 46.00 21.29 12.43
CA HIS A 78 44.63 21.79 12.23
C HIS A 78 44.52 22.81 11.08
N GLN A 79 45.66 23.32 10.62
CA GLN A 79 45.70 24.31 9.57
C GLN A 79 46.99 24.21 8.78
N LEU A 80 46.87 24.26 7.46
CA LEU A 80 48.02 24.46 6.58
C LEU A 80 48.38 25.95 6.55
N ASP A 81 49.43 26.34 7.27
CA ASP A 81 49.96 27.71 7.27
C ASP A 81 51.46 27.76 6.89
N SER A 82 51.97 28.97 6.63
CA SER A 82 53.35 29.21 6.21
C SER A 82 54.38 29.19 7.34
N LEU A 83 53.95 29.01 8.60
CA LEU A 83 54.80 29.05 9.79
C LEU A 83 55.33 27.66 10.16
N TYR A 84 54.72 26.58 9.67
CA TYR A 84 55.22 25.23 9.91
C TYR A 84 56.36 24.87 8.96
N THR A 85 57.54 24.59 9.52
CA THR A 85 58.56 23.77 8.84
C THR A 85 58.09 22.31 8.97
N VAL A 86 57.39 21.81 7.95
CA VAL A 86 56.74 20.49 8.02
C VAL A 86 57.59 19.41 7.34
N ASP A 87 57.94 18.37 8.09
CA ASP A 87 58.43 17.12 7.52
C ASP A 87 57.25 16.33 6.93
N LEU A 88 57.24 16.16 5.61
CA LEU A 88 56.20 15.41 4.90
C LEU A 88 56.34 13.88 5.10
N PRO A 89 55.24 13.11 5.02
CA PRO A 89 53.86 13.56 4.92
C PRO A 89 53.32 14.14 6.24
N VAL A 90 52.32 15.02 6.14
CA VAL A 90 51.57 15.59 7.28
C VAL A 90 50.07 15.38 7.07
N GLY A 91 49.29 15.21 8.14
CA GLY A 91 47.83 15.11 8.09
C GLY A 91 47.15 16.38 8.59
N ILE A 92 46.22 16.93 7.80
CA ILE A 92 45.36 18.05 8.23
C ILE A 92 44.04 17.47 8.74
N VAL A 93 43.68 17.78 9.99
CA VAL A 93 42.46 17.30 10.63
C VAL A 93 41.56 18.47 11.06
N SER A 94 40.28 18.39 10.69
CA SER A 94 39.27 19.42 11.04
C SER A 94 38.66 19.22 12.43
N ARG A 95 38.88 18.05 13.06
CA ARG A 95 38.35 17.67 14.38
C ARG A 95 39.41 16.90 15.17
N ASN A 96 39.29 16.90 16.50
CA ASN A 96 40.19 16.17 17.40
C ASN A 96 39.80 14.69 17.53
N GLY A 97 40.76 13.85 17.91
CA GLY A 97 40.56 12.44 18.22
C GLY A 97 40.48 11.52 17.00
N ARG A 98 40.23 10.23 17.27
CA ARG A 98 40.33 9.15 16.27
C ARG A 98 39.40 9.30 15.07
N GLU A 99 38.24 9.94 15.25
CA GLU A 99 37.33 10.22 14.15
C GLU A 99 37.91 11.26 13.19
N GLY A 100 38.51 12.33 13.72
CA GLY A 100 39.20 13.34 12.92
C GLY A 100 40.36 12.76 12.11
N GLU A 101 41.10 11.81 12.67
CA GLU A 101 42.18 11.11 11.98
C GLU A 101 41.71 10.28 10.78
N ASN A 102 40.48 9.74 10.80
CA ASN A 102 39.91 8.98 9.67
C ASN A 102 39.56 9.87 8.47
N TYR A 103 39.37 11.17 8.71
CA TYR A 103 39.11 12.18 7.66
C TYR A 103 40.33 13.09 7.41
N ALA A 104 41.53 12.64 7.81
CA ALA A 104 42.75 13.42 7.64
C ALA A 104 43.10 13.61 6.15
N ILE A 105 43.43 14.85 5.77
CA ILE A 105 43.98 15.18 4.47
C ILE A 105 45.49 15.11 4.54
N LEU A 106 46.07 14.14 3.84
CA LEU A 106 47.49 13.82 3.85
C LEU A 106 48.21 14.61 2.77
N ILE A 107 49.06 15.56 3.16
CA ILE A 107 49.93 16.28 2.23
C ILE A 107 51.22 15.48 2.05
N SER A 108 51.49 15.05 0.83
CA SER A 108 52.59 14.14 0.50
C SER A 108 53.76 14.80 -0.23
N ALA A 109 53.50 15.90 -0.95
CA ALA A 109 54.51 16.66 -1.66
C ALA A 109 54.10 18.12 -1.79
N VAL A 110 55.08 19.01 -1.79
CA VAL A 110 54.95 20.43 -2.13
C VAL A 110 55.92 20.71 -3.28
N ARG A 111 55.45 21.34 -4.37
CA ARG A 111 56.25 21.66 -5.57
C ARG A 111 56.05 23.11 -5.96
N VAL A 112 57.12 23.78 -6.38
CA VAL A 112 57.06 25.14 -6.93
C VAL A 112 57.30 25.09 -8.43
N LYS A 113 56.36 25.62 -9.21
CA LYS A 113 56.46 25.72 -10.68
C LYS A 113 56.00 27.10 -11.14
N ASN A 114 56.82 27.78 -11.95
CA ASN A 114 56.52 29.11 -12.51
C ASN A 114 56.09 30.15 -11.45
N GLY A 115 56.70 30.11 -10.26
CA GLY A 115 56.33 31.02 -9.18
C GLY A 115 54.92 30.77 -8.62
N GLN A 116 54.41 29.53 -8.70
CA GLN A 116 53.21 29.05 -8.01
C GLN A 116 53.52 27.79 -7.22
N THR A 117 52.86 27.61 -6.08
CA THR A 117 53.02 26.43 -5.21
C THR A 117 51.89 25.44 -5.44
N PHE A 118 52.24 24.17 -5.55
CA PHE A 118 51.33 23.05 -5.76
C PHE A 118 51.56 21.97 -4.72
N ILE A 119 50.51 21.26 -4.35
CA ILE A 119 50.60 20.08 -3.48
C ILE A 119 50.03 18.83 -4.13
N ASP A 120 50.56 17.68 -3.69
CA ASP A 120 49.92 16.39 -3.90
C ASP A 120 49.33 15.93 -2.56
N ALA A 121 48.02 15.70 -2.55
CA ALA A 121 47.27 15.36 -1.36
C ALA A 121 46.48 14.05 -1.53
N TRP A 122 46.23 13.40 -0.39
CA TRP A 122 45.56 12.12 -0.32
C TRP A 122 44.58 12.11 0.86
N MET A 123 43.60 11.23 0.80
CA MET A 123 42.81 10.84 1.96
C MET A 123 42.59 9.34 1.88
N ALA A 124 42.70 8.64 3.00
CA ALA A 124 42.52 7.20 3.05
C ALA A 124 41.86 6.80 4.36
N PHE A 125 40.98 5.82 4.31
CA PHE A 125 40.39 5.23 5.51
C PHE A 125 39.93 3.80 5.22
N THR A 126 39.58 3.09 6.28
CA THR A 126 38.96 1.76 6.17
C THR A 126 37.46 1.93 6.30
N VAL A 127 36.69 1.48 5.31
CA VAL A 127 35.23 1.61 5.30
C VAL A 127 34.65 0.83 6.48
N PRO A 128 33.95 1.50 7.43
CA PRO A 128 33.33 0.85 8.57
C PRO A 128 32.44 -0.32 8.17
N GLY A 129 32.44 -1.40 8.96
CA GLY A 129 31.69 -2.63 8.69
C GLY A 129 32.31 -3.56 7.64
N SER A 130 32.92 -3.05 6.57
CA SER A 130 33.47 -3.88 5.49
C SER A 130 34.93 -4.30 5.71
N GLY A 131 35.72 -3.50 6.42
CA GLY A 131 37.16 -3.68 6.57
C GLY A 131 37.97 -3.41 5.30
N LYS A 132 37.35 -2.97 4.20
CA LYS A 132 38.02 -2.64 2.94
C LYS A 132 38.67 -1.26 2.99
N LYS A 133 39.81 -1.11 2.33
CA LYS A 133 40.61 0.11 2.27
C LYS A 133 40.22 0.96 1.07
N ILE A 134 39.89 2.23 1.29
CA ILE A 134 39.57 3.20 0.23
C ILE A 134 40.57 4.36 0.26
N ALA A 135 40.84 4.97 -0.89
CA ALA A 135 41.74 6.11 -1.02
C ALA A 135 41.30 7.11 -2.09
N PHE A 136 41.58 8.38 -1.83
CA PHE A 136 41.34 9.52 -2.69
C PHE A 136 42.65 10.26 -2.93
N LYS A 137 42.81 10.83 -4.13
CA LYS A 137 44.05 11.49 -4.57
C LYS A 137 43.77 12.77 -5.33
N GLY A 138 44.59 13.78 -5.09
CA GLY A 138 44.69 14.96 -5.93
C GLY A 138 46.15 15.34 -6.13
N VAL A 139 46.52 15.66 -7.37
CA VAL A 139 47.90 16.03 -7.73
C VAL A 139 47.94 17.41 -8.33
N ASN A 140 49.03 18.13 -8.10
CA ASN A 140 49.23 19.50 -8.57
C ASN A 140 48.07 20.45 -8.19
N ILE A 141 47.62 20.38 -6.93
CA ILE A 141 46.57 21.27 -6.40
C ILE A 141 47.22 22.63 -6.09
N PRO A 142 46.78 23.74 -6.70
CA PRO A 142 47.37 25.05 -6.46
C PRO A 142 47.04 25.57 -5.06
N ILE A 143 48.04 26.16 -4.39
CA ILE A 143 47.87 26.88 -3.11
C ILE A 143 48.22 28.35 -3.32
N SER A 144 47.40 29.24 -2.78
CA SER A 144 47.66 30.69 -2.80
C SER A 144 48.78 31.09 -1.84
N PHE A 145 49.55 32.12 -2.23
CA PHE A 145 50.69 32.66 -1.45
C PHE A 145 50.31 33.22 -0.07
N ASN A 146 49.03 33.47 0.19
CA ASN A 146 48.53 33.91 1.50
C ASN A 146 48.15 32.73 2.44
N GLY A 147 48.54 31.50 2.10
CA GLY A 147 48.30 30.31 2.93
C GLY A 147 46.89 29.69 2.77
N GLY A 148 46.27 29.87 1.60
CA GLY A 148 44.88 29.45 1.33
C GLY A 148 44.72 28.52 0.12
N VAL A 149 43.87 27.49 0.17
CA VAL A 149 43.35 26.82 -1.04
C VAL A 149 42.28 27.72 -1.66
N SER A 150 42.44 28.14 -2.92
CA SER A 150 41.64 29.21 -3.56
C SER A 150 40.18 28.83 -3.92
N ALA A 151 39.83 27.56 -3.80
CA ALA A 151 38.49 26.96 -3.85
C ALA A 151 38.59 25.60 -3.14
N PRO A 152 37.52 24.97 -2.61
CA PRO A 152 37.67 23.64 -2.02
C PRO A 152 38.33 22.69 -3.03
N ALA A 153 39.52 22.21 -2.68
CA ALA A 153 40.28 21.32 -3.52
C ALA A 153 39.64 19.93 -3.49
N LYS A 154 39.78 19.19 -4.60
CA LYS A 154 39.17 17.88 -4.76
C LYS A 154 40.22 16.79 -4.76
N LEU A 155 39.98 15.75 -3.96
CA LEU A 155 40.66 14.46 -4.06
C LEU A 155 39.68 13.48 -4.70
N VAL A 156 40.04 12.89 -5.83
CA VAL A 156 39.18 11.96 -6.57
C VAL A 156 39.45 10.54 -6.09
N LEU A 157 38.40 9.71 -6.04
CA LEU A 157 38.53 8.29 -5.74
C LEU A 157 39.52 7.63 -6.72
N VAL A 158 40.51 6.91 -6.18
CA VAL A 158 41.66 6.41 -6.94
C VAL A 158 41.27 5.39 -8.04
N SER A 159 40.26 4.57 -7.78
CA SER A 159 39.68 3.61 -8.72
C SER A 159 38.25 3.28 -8.29
N ASP A 160 37.46 2.68 -9.18
CA ASP A 160 36.17 2.08 -8.78
C ASP A 160 36.37 1.20 -7.53
N PHE A 161 35.41 1.26 -6.61
CA PHE A 161 35.47 0.57 -5.32
C PHE A 161 34.22 -0.28 -5.09
N ASP A 162 34.41 -1.59 -5.08
CA ASP A 162 33.32 -2.56 -5.02
C ASP A 162 32.98 -2.91 -3.56
N ILE A 163 31.71 -2.73 -3.20
CA ILE A 163 31.14 -3.12 -1.92
C ILE A 163 30.07 -4.18 -2.19
N ALA A 164 30.36 -5.43 -1.80
CA ALA A 164 29.38 -6.51 -1.87
C ALA A 164 28.29 -6.26 -0.81
N ILE A 165 27.07 -5.93 -1.26
CA ILE A 165 25.90 -5.84 -0.37
C ILE A 165 25.43 -7.27 -0.07
N THR A 166 25.37 -8.12 -1.10
CA THR A 166 25.15 -9.57 -0.99
C THR A 166 26.03 -10.30 -1.99
N ASN A 167 25.90 -11.62 -2.04
CA ASN A 167 26.52 -12.43 -3.11
C ASN A 167 25.97 -12.10 -4.51
N ASP A 168 24.80 -11.45 -4.63
CA ASP A 168 24.10 -11.21 -5.89
C ASP A 168 23.86 -9.72 -6.20
N ILE A 169 24.28 -8.82 -5.29
CA ILE A 169 24.08 -7.37 -5.39
C ILE A 169 25.39 -6.70 -4.98
N THR A 170 25.95 -5.91 -5.89
CA THR A 170 27.20 -5.18 -5.67
C THR A 170 26.97 -3.69 -5.86
N MET A 171 27.42 -2.89 -4.91
CA MET A 171 27.53 -1.44 -5.05
C MET A 171 28.95 -1.08 -5.49
N VAL A 172 29.08 -0.19 -6.46
CA VAL A 172 30.36 0.27 -6.99
C VAL A 172 30.41 1.78 -6.88
N LEU A 173 31.27 2.30 -6.01
CA LEU A 173 31.60 3.73 -6.01
C LEU A 173 32.44 4.05 -7.23
N LYS A 174 32.13 5.14 -7.93
CA LYS A 174 32.72 5.48 -9.22
C LYS A 174 34.00 6.30 -9.07
N GLY A 175 35.10 5.76 -9.59
CA GLY A 175 36.42 6.37 -9.67
C GLY A 175 36.62 7.26 -10.91
N ASP A 176 35.53 7.70 -11.56
CA ASP A 176 35.53 8.50 -12.79
C ASP A 176 35.61 10.03 -12.53
N GLY A 177 35.85 10.43 -11.28
CA GLY A 177 35.80 11.84 -10.86
C GLY A 177 34.50 12.25 -10.16
N SER A 178 33.44 11.44 -10.27
CA SER A 178 32.15 11.75 -9.62
C SER A 178 32.14 11.45 -8.12
N THR A 179 32.97 10.50 -7.65
CA THR A 179 33.24 10.31 -6.22
C THR A 179 34.48 11.08 -5.82
N PHE A 180 34.34 12.09 -4.95
CA PHE A 180 35.44 12.94 -4.52
C PHE A 180 35.28 13.47 -3.10
N VAL A 181 36.40 13.79 -2.47
CA VAL A 181 36.50 14.53 -1.21
C VAL A 181 36.81 15.98 -1.50
N ALA A 182 36.05 16.90 -0.90
CA ALA A 182 36.35 18.32 -0.89
C ALA A 182 37.05 18.71 0.42
N PHE A 183 38.12 19.49 0.32
CA PHE A 183 38.89 19.95 1.49
C PHE A 183 39.38 21.39 1.31
N ASP A 184 39.75 22.03 2.42
CA ASP A 184 40.38 23.35 2.45
C ASP A 184 41.60 23.36 3.41
N CYS A 185 42.09 24.55 3.76
CA CYS A 185 43.25 24.67 4.67
C CYS A 185 43.00 24.11 6.08
N GLN A 186 41.74 23.94 6.49
CA GLN A 186 41.34 23.37 7.78
C GLN A 186 41.05 21.86 7.68
N GLY A 187 41.24 21.25 6.50
CA GLY A 187 41.09 19.81 6.29
C GLY A 187 39.79 19.44 5.59
N PHE A 188 39.26 18.26 5.91
CA PHE A 188 38.08 17.69 5.28
C PHE A 188 36.83 18.55 5.46
N ARG A 189 36.07 18.76 4.37
CA ARG A 189 34.77 19.44 4.39
C ARG A 189 33.59 18.50 4.15
N GLU A 190 33.61 17.79 3.04
CA GLU A 190 32.53 16.90 2.59
C GLU A 190 33.04 15.87 1.59
N MET A 191 32.26 14.81 1.37
CA MET A 191 32.51 13.77 0.39
C MET A 191 31.29 13.60 -0.49
N SER A 192 31.47 13.75 -1.80
CA SER A 192 30.47 13.40 -2.81
C SER A 192 30.65 11.92 -3.15
N LEU A 193 29.60 11.13 -2.97
CA LEU A 193 29.55 9.70 -3.30
C LEU A 193 28.67 9.50 -4.52
N SER A 194 29.23 8.92 -5.57
CA SER A 194 28.49 8.51 -6.77
C SER A 194 28.63 7.00 -6.93
N ALA A 195 27.51 6.28 -6.91
CA ALA A 195 27.53 4.84 -6.87
C ALA A 195 26.54 4.21 -7.85
N GLY A 196 26.96 3.11 -8.48
CA GLY A 196 26.07 2.21 -9.20
C GLY A 196 25.80 0.95 -8.38
N ILE A 197 24.57 0.47 -8.38
CA ILE A 197 24.16 -0.80 -7.78
C ILE A 197 23.84 -1.77 -8.91
N PHE A 198 24.54 -2.89 -8.93
CA PHE A 198 24.46 -3.91 -9.98
C PHE A 198 23.92 -5.21 -9.41
N PHE A 199 23.01 -5.84 -10.16
CA PHE A 199 22.36 -7.07 -9.78
C PHE A 199 22.85 -8.22 -10.67
N ASN A 200 23.02 -9.40 -10.08
CA ASN A 200 23.46 -10.60 -10.79
C ASN A 200 22.49 -10.95 -11.94
N SER A 201 22.96 -10.81 -13.18
CA SER A 201 22.15 -11.03 -14.39
C SER A 201 21.73 -12.50 -14.59
N GLN A 202 22.31 -13.45 -13.84
CA GLN A 202 21.86 -14.84 -13.79
C GLN A 202 20.59 -15.02 -12.95
N LEU A 203 20.29 -14.06 -12.08
CA LEU A 203 19.15 -14.12 -11.17
C LEU A 203 18.11 -13.05 -11.47
N PHE A 204 18.52 -11.87 -11.92
CA PHE A 204 17.66 -10.73 -12.15
C PHE A 204 17.65 -10.35 -13.63
N VAL A 205 16.47 -10.05 -14.15
CA VAL A 205 16.29 -9.53 -15.52
C VAL A 205 15.30 -8.38 -15.47
N PRO A 206 15.61 -7.20 -16.03
CA PRO A 206 14.63 -6.12 -16.15
C PRO A 206 13.42 -6.57 -16.97
N GLU A 207 12.26 -5.97 -16.76
CA GLU A 207 11.07 -6.23 -17.57
C GLU A 207 10.43 -4.95 -18.10
N ASN A 208 9.61 -5.10 -19.14
CA ASN A 208 8.72 -4.06 -19.65
C ASN A 208 7.44 -3.99 -18.79
N GLU A 209 6.64 -2.94 -18.98
CA GLU A 209 5.37 -2.76 -18.25
C GLU A 209 4.36 -3.91 -18.47
N ASP A 210 4.41 -4.57 -19.64
CA ASP A 210 3.58 -5.73 -19.96
C ASP A 210 4.05 -7.04 -19.26
N GLY A 211 5.20 -7.00 -18.60
CA GLY A 211 5.81 -8.13 -17.93
C GLY A 211 6.66 -9.03 -18.84
N SER A 212 7.01 -8.59 -20.04
CA SER A 212 7.99 -9.28 -20.88
C SER A 212 9.42 -8.99 -20.40
N PRO A 213 10.29 -10.01 -20.24
CA PRO A 213 11.67 -9.79 -19.80
C PRO A 213 12.50 -9.12 -20.91
N ARG A 214 13.33 -8.16 -20.51
CA ARG A 214 14.34 -7.50 -21.37
C ARG A 214 15.65 -8.29 -21.31
N GLU A 215 15.68 -9.41 -22.02
CA GLU A 215 16.84 -10.30 -22.04
C GLU A 215 18.10 -9.60 -22.55
N GLY A 216 19.23 -9.88 -21.90
CA GLY A 216 20.52 -9.25 -22.20
C GLY A 216 20.76 -7.88 -21.53
N GLU A 217 19.73 -7.26 -20.94
CA GLU A 217 19.90 -6.07 -20.12
C GLU A 217 20.27 -6.42 -18.68
N VAL A 218 21.12 -5.58 -18.07
CA VAL A 218 21.52 -5.71 -16.65
C VAL A 218 20.60 -4.84 -15.81
N LEU A 219 19.97 -5.44 -14.79
CA LEU A 219 19.28 -4.67 -13.77
C LEU A 219 20.31 -3.89 -12.96
N GLN A 220 20.15 -2.57 -12.93
CA GLN A 220 21.02 -1.66 -12.20
C GLN A 220 20.27 -0.40 -11.78
N THR A 221 20.79 0.30 -10.79
CA THR A 221 20.37 1.65 -10.41
C THR A 221 21.58 2.45 -9.94
N SER A 222 21.45 3.75 -9.75
CA SER A 222 22.52 4.58 -9.24
C SER A 222 21.98 5.65 -8.29
N PHE A 223 22.87 6.15 -7.43
CA PHE A 223 22.58 7.29 -6.59
C PHE A 223 23.80 8.20 -6.51
N GLN A 224 23.54 9.46 -6.15
CA GLN A 224 24.56 10.41 -5.76
C GLN A 224 24.13 11.10 -4.48
N THR A 225 25.05 11.18 -3.51
CA THR A 225 24.81 11.85 -2.23
C THR A 225 26.06 12.58 -1.77
N THR A 226 25.91 13.59 -0.93
CA THR A 226 27.02 14.30 -0.29
C THR A 226 26.92 14.08 1.21
N ILE A 227 28.02 13.63 1.81
CA ILE A 227 28.10 13.32 3.24
C ILE A 227 29.21 14.15 3.90
N THR A 228 29.03 14.45 5.18
CA THR A 228 30.11 14.98 6.04
C THR A 228 30.62 13.95 7.04
N ASP A 229 29.90 12.83 7.18
CA ASP A 229 30.29 11.66 7.95
C ASP A 229 29.77 10.41 7.23
N TRP A 230 30.60 9.37 7.12
CA TRP A 230 30.24 8.06 6.59
C TRP A 230 29.08 7.40 7.33
N ASN A 231 28.93 7.69 8.63
CA ASN A 231 27.83 7.18 9.43
C ASN A 231 26.53 8.01 9.29
N ASP A 232 26.57 9.14 8.60
CA ASP A 232 25.45 10.05 8.37
C ASP A 232 25.11 10.06 6.86
N MET A 233 24.47 8.99 6.41
CA MET A 233 24.20 8.78 4.99
C MET A 233 22.71 8.53 4.75
N LEU A 234 22.14 9.32 3.85
CA LEU A 234 20.79 9.13 3.31
C LEU A 234 20.90 8.75 1.83
N VAL A 235 20.47 7.54 1.48
CA VAL A 235 20.56 7.01 0.11
C VAL A 235 19.18 6.62 -0.38
N LYS A 236 18.72 7.29 -1.44
CA LYS A 236 17.48 6.96 -2.15
C LYS A 236 17.78 6.27 -3.47
N VAL A 237 17.14 5.13 -3.69
CA VAL A 237 17.24 4.34 -4.93
C VAL A 237 15.85 3.92 -5.41
N SER A 238 15.70 3.85 -6.73
CA SER A 238 14.54 3.26 -7.40
C SER A 238 15.04 2.26 -8.43
N LEU A 239 14.31 1.17 -8.62
CA LEU A 239 14.68 0.10 -9.53
C LEU A 239 13.67 0.07 -10.69
N ALA A 240 14.16 -0.15 -11.90
CA ALA A 240 13.28 -0.52 -13.01
C ALA A 240 12.54 -1.82 -12.67
N PRO A 241 11.31 -2.05 -13.19
CA PRO A 241 10.62 -3.31 -13.04
C PRO A 241 11.51 -4.49 -13.47
N PHE A 242 11.44 -5.60 -12.74
CA PHE A 242 12.30 -6.76 -12.98
C PHE A 242 11.62 -8.10 -12.63
N GLN A 243 12.19 -9.19 -13.13
CA GLN A 243 11.87 -10.56 -12.73
C GLN A 243 13.05 -11.21 -12.02
N PHE A 244 12.73 -12.09 -11.08
CA PHE A 244 13.69 -13.00 -10.49
C PHE A 244 13.61 -14.33 -11.25
N LYS A 245 14.64 -14.65 -12.05
CA LYS A 245 14.67 -15.80 -12.98
C LYS A 245 14.26 -17.14 -12.34
N PRO A 246 14.63 -17.46 -11.08
CA PRO A 246 14.15 -18.68 -10.42
C PRO A 246 12.63 -18.73 -10.17
N LEU A 247 11.96 -17.57 -10.11
CA LEU A 247 10.50 -17.45 -9.98
C LEU A 247 9.88 -16.98 -11.31
N LYS A 248 9.82 -17.90 -12.28
CA LYS A 248 9.33 -17.60 -13.64
C LYS A 248 7.93 -16.96 -13.63
N GLY A 249 7.81 -15.84 -14.34
CA GLY A 249 6.54 -15.13 -14.57
C GLY A 249 6.14 -14.14 -13.47
N PHE A 250 6.85 -14.11 -12.34
CA PHE A 250 6.67 -13.10 -11.30
C PHE A 250 7.40 -11.82 -11.70
N GLY A 251 6.68 -10.70 -11.69
CA GLY A 251 7.23 -9.35 -11.89
C GLY A 251 7.30 -8.60 -10.56
N PHE A 252 8.34 -7.78 -10.40
CA PHE A 252 8.57 -6.96 -9.22
C PHE A 252 8.76 -5.51 -9.66
N ARG A 253 8.08 -4.58 -8.98
CA ARG A 253 8.30 -3.14 -9.13
C ARG A 253 8.59 -2.56 -7.75
N VAL A 254 9.64 -1.74 -7.66
CA VAL A 254 10.07 -1.09 -6.42
C VAL A 254 10.20 0.41 -6.68
N THR A 255 9.36 1.20 -6.04
CA THR A 255 9.34 2.66 -6.18
C THR A 255 9.82 3.28 -4.87
N ASN A 256 10.90 4.06 -4.95
CA ASN A 256 11.48 4.81 -3.82
C ASN A 256 11.78 3.92 -2.60
N ALA A 257 12.91 3.21 -2.66
CA ALA A 257 13.55 2.60 -1.50
C ALA A 257 14.62 3.55 -0.96
N VAL A 258 14.66 3.76 0.35
CA VAL A 258 15.59 4.66 1.01
C VAL A 258 16.25 3.94 2.17
N MET A 259 17.58 4.00 2.22
CA MET A 259 18.35 3.65 3.40
C MET A 259 18.71 4.94 4.12
N ASP A 260 18.35 5.01 5.40
CA ASP A 260 18.60 6.15 6.26
C ASP A 260 19.51 5.74 7.43
N MET A 261 20.68 6.36 7.48
CA MET A 261 21.61 6.30 8.60
C MET A 261 21.78 7.67 9.27
N SER A 262 21.06 8.69 8.79
CA SER A 262 21.18 10.07 9.25
C SER A 262 20.54 10.28 10.61
N ASP A 263 21.11 11.21 11.39
CA ASP A 263 20.47 11.74 12.60
C ASP A 263 19.86 13.14 12.37
N PHE A 264 19.96 13.67 11.16
CA PHE A 264 19.68 15.08 10.86
C PHE A 264 18.59 15.28 9.81
N ALA A 265 18.24 14.22 9.07
CA ALA A 265 17.25 14.28 8.00
C ALA A 265 16.57 12.93 7.81
N ASN A 266 15.32 12.97 7.35
CA ASN A 266 14.57 11.79 6.93
C ASN A 266 14.36 11.77 5.42
N PRO A 267 14.06 10.60 4.82
CA PRO A 267 13.60 10.48 3.46
C PRO A 267 12.40 11.40 3.17
N ALA A 268 12.49 12.16 2.07
CA ALA A 268 11.36 12.93 1.59
C ALA A 268 10.16 12.00 1.27
N GLY A 269 9.01 12.28 1.90
CA GLY A 269 7.79 11.48 1.73
C GLY A 269 7.73 10.21 2.57
N VAL A 270 8.59 10.06 3.60
CA VAL A 270 8.39 9.05 4.63
C VAL A 270 7.05 9.30 5.34
N VAL A 271 6.27 8.24 5.53
CA VAL A 271 5.00 8.29 6.25
C VAL A 271 5.13 7.38 7.46
N PHE A 272 5.24 8.01 8.63
CA PHE A 272 5.20 7.29 9.90
C PHE A 272 3.75 7.06 10.32
N PRO A 273 3.39 5.86 10.82
CA PRO A 273 2.06 5.62 11.38
C PRO A 273 1.71 6.60 12.52
N GLU A 274 0.42 6.77 12.77
CA GLU A 274 -0.06 7.56 13.89
C GLU A 274 0.57 7.08 15.21
N LYS A 275 1.14 8.01 16.00
CA LYS A 275 1.86 7.75 17.26
C LYS A 275 3.20 7.03 17.16
N TYR A 276 3.67 6.64 15.98
CA TYR A 276 5.00 6.04 15.81
C TYR A 276 6.10 6.94 16.38
N ALA A 277 6.03 8.23 16.04
CA ALA A 277 7.01 9.21 16.49
C ALA A 277 7.03 9.38 18.01
N THR A 278 5.84 9.48 18.61
CA THR A 278 5.71 9.63 20.06
C THR A 278 6.04 8.35 20.83
N ALA A 279 5.94 7.17 20.19
CA ALA A 279 6.19 5.89 20.83
C ALA A 279 7.67 5.50 20.81
N PHE A 280 8.40 5.87 19.76
CA PHE A 280 9.73 5.33 19.49
C PHE A 280 10.83 6.37 19.26
N PHE A 281 10.51 7.63 19.00
CA PHE A 281 11.54 8.64 18.82
C PHE A 281 11.95 9.25 20.14
N ILE A 282 13.26 9.37 20.34
CA ILE A 282 13.84 10.06 21.49
C ILE A 282 13.33 11.51 21.46
N ASP A 283 12.70 11.94 22.56
CA ASP A 283 12.05 13.24 22.72
C ASP A 283 10.98 13.57 21.66
N GLY A 284 10.46 12.57 20.95
CA GLY A 284 9.49 12.74 19.87
C GLY A 284 10.06 13.38 18.60
N ASN A 285 11.39 13.52 18.47
CA ASN A 285 12.02 14.13 17.30
C ASN A 285 12.11 13.11 16.13
N PRO A 286 11.38 13.29 15.03
CA PRO A 286 11.42 12.36 13.92
C PRO A 286 12.75 12.34 13.16
N LEU A 287 13.58 13.39 13.25
CA LEU A 287 14.80 13.51 12.45
C LEU A 287 15.89 12.52 12.80
N VAL A 288 15.78 11.82 13.94
CA VAL A 288 16.75 10.80 14.39
C VAL A 288 16.38 9.38 13.98
N TRP A 289 15.37 9.22 13.11
CA TRP A 289 14.99 7.88 12.66
C TRP A 289 16.08 7.31 11.75
N ARG A 290 16.43 6.05 12.00
CA ARG A 290 17.36 5.27 11.18
C ARG A 290 16.70 3.98 10.77
N GLY A 291 16.88 3.60 9.52
CA GLY A 291 16.36 2.34 9.03
C GLY A 291 16.19 2.31 7.52
N PHE A 292 15.29 1.43 7.08
CA PHE A 292 14.97 1.24 5.68
C PHE A 292 13.52 1.60 5.44
N TYR A 293 13.30 2.50 4.49
CA TYR A 293 11.99 2.91 4.04
C TYR A 293 11.75 2.44 2.61
N LEU A 294 10.59 1.85 2.36
CA LEU A 294 10.13 1.53 1.02
C LEU A 294 8.73 2.11 0.86
N GLN A 295 8.60 3.07 -0.06
CA GLN A 295 7.32 3.71 -0.31
C GLN A 295 6.33 2.71 -0.92
N GLU A 296 6.73 2.01 -1.99
CA GLU A 296 5.85 1.07 -2.67
C GLU A 296 6.65 -0.09 -3.29
N ALA A 297 6.15 -1.32 -3.12
CA ALA A 297 6.52 -2.43 -3.98
C ALA A 297 5.28 -3.18 -4.49
N GLU A 298 5.34 -3.66 -5.74
CA GLU A 298 4.34 -4.52 -6.35
C GLU A 298 4.97 -5.88 -6.68
N ILE A 299 4.23 -6.96 -6.42
CA ILE A 299 4.49 -8.31 -6.91
C ILE A 299 3.34 -8.70 -7.84
N ARG A 300 3.65 -8.75 -9.15
CA ARG A 300 2.73 -9.15 -10.20
C ARG A 300 2.79 -10.65 -10.40
N MET A 301 1.66 -11.33 -10.25
CA MET A 301 1.60 -12.80 -10.36
C MET A 301 1.85 -13.28 -11.80
N PRO A 302 2.27 -14.55 -11.98
CA PRO A 302 2.39 -15.18 -13.30
C PRO A 302 1.04 -15.30 -14.03
N PRO A 303 1.03 -15.35 -15.39
CA PRO A 303 -0.20 -15.49 -16.19
C PRO A 303 -1.05 -16.74 -15.88
N GLN A 304 -0.44 -17.77 -15.29
CA GLN A 304 -1.12 -19.01 -14.88
C GLN A 304 -2.11 -18.77 -13.74
N PHE A 305 -1.99 -17.66 -13.00
CA PHE A 305 -2.92 -17.25 -11.95
C PHE A 305 -4.09 -16.40 -12.48
N LYS A 306 -4.30 -16.37 -13.81
CA LYS A 306 -5.49 -15.73 -14.39
C LYS A 306 -6.76 -16.38 -13.87
N LYS A 307 -7.78 -15.57 -13.66
CA LYS A 307 -9.10 -16.05 -13.23
C LYS A 307 -9.87 -16.72 -14.36
N ARG A 308 -10.93 -17.47 -14.00
CA ARG A 308 -11.77 -18.24 -14.95
C ARG A 308 -12.32 -17.37 -16.09
N SER A 309 -12.54 -16.09 -15.83
CA SER A 309 -13.01 -15.09 -16.79
C SER A 309 -11.98 -13.97 -16.90
N GLY A 310 -11.34 -13.83 -18.07
CA GLY A 310 -10.45 -12.70 -18.38
C GLY A 310 -8.94 -12.96 -18.29
N THR A 311 -8.17 -11.88 -18.31
CA THR A 311 -6.70 -11.85 -18.17
C THR A 311 -6.24 -11.36 -16.81
N ASP A 312 -7.20 -11.04 -15.92
CA ASP A 312 -6.94 -10.54 -14.59
C ASP A 312 -6.30 -11.60 -13.70
N ARG A 313 -5.26 -11.16 -12.99
CA ARG A 313 -4.48 -11.96 -12.04
C ARG A 313 -4.30 -11.17 -10.76
N PRO A 314 -4.24 -11.85 -9.60
CA PRO A 314 -3.94 -11.17 -8.35
C PRO A 314 -2.62 -10.42 -8.41
N ALA A 315 -2.56 -9.29 -7.71
CA ALA A 315 -1.33 -8.54 -7.48
C ALA A 315 -1.20 -8.26 -5.99
N PHE A 316 0.02 -8.29 -5.48
CA PHE A 316 0.33 -7.98 -4.10
C PHE A 316 1.12 -6.69 -4.04
N PHE A 317 0.85 -5.87 -3.04
CA PHE A 317 1.50 -4.60 -2.86
C PHE A 317 1.95 -4.43 -1.42
N VAL A 318 3.02 -3.69 -1.25
CA VAL A 318 3.51 -3.20 0.03
C VAL A 318 3.58 -1.69 -0.06
N GLN A 319 3.00 -1.00 0.91
CA GLN A 319 3.01 0.46 0.99
C GLN A 319 3.60 0.91 2.33
N HIS A 320 4.41 1.95 2.27
CA HIS A 320 5.03 2.61 3.43
C HIS A 320 5.68 1.62 4.40
N LEU A 321 6.54 0.75 3.87
CA LEU A 321 7.30 -0.18 4.68
C LEU A 321 8.41 0.59 5.41
N LEU A 322 8.44 0.45 6.73
CA LEU A 322 9.56 0.80 7.61
C LEU A 322 10.12 -0.49 8.19
N LEU A 323 11.44 -0.61 8.15
CA LEU A 323 12.20 -1.63 8.85
C LEU A 323 13.25 -0.91 9.68
N ASP A 324 13.20 -1.06 10.99
CA ASP A 324 14.14 -0.49 11.95
C ASP A 324 14.24 -1.39 13.19
N ASP A 325 14.84 -0.91 14.27
CA ASP A 325 14.99 -1.65 15.53
C ASP A 325 13.65 -1.99 16.21
N MET A 326 12.57 -1.30 15.85
CA MET A 326 11.21 -1.62 16.31
C MET A 326 10.55 -2.73 15.47
N GLY A 327 11.19 -3.11 14.37
CA GLY A 327 10.81 -4.21 13.51
C GLY A 327 10.08 -3.74 12.25
N PHE A 328 9.11 -4.53 11.80
CA PHE A 328 8.48 -4.38 10.49
C PHE A 328 7.14 -3.65 10.58
N THR A 329 7.03 -2.49 9.92
CA THR A 329 5.79 -1.72 9.84
C THR A 329 5.45 -1.54 8.36
N ALA A 330 4.25 -1.88 7.92
CA ALA A 330 3.84 -1.73 6.52
C ALA A 330 2.32 -1.90 6.36
N ARG A 331 1.78 -1.38 5.26
CA ARG A 331 0.47 -1.78 4.74
C ARG A 331 0.67 -2.80 3.63
N LEU A 332 0.21 -4.02 3.86
CA LEU A 332 0.16 -5.06 2.83
C LEU A 332 -1.19 -5.00 2.12
N MET A 333 -1.20 -5.16 0.81
CA MET A 333 -2.41 -5.13 0.01
C MET A 333 -2.40 -6.26 -1.02
N ALA A 334 -3.57 -6.79 -1.31
CA ALA A 334 -3.79 -7.71 -2.41
C ALA A 334 -5.04 -7.30 -3.17
N GLU A 335 -4.94 -7.30 -4.50
CA GLU A 335 -6.02 -6.91 -5.39
C GLU A 335 -6.50 -8.09 -6.25
N LYS A 336 -7.74 -7.98 -6.75
CA LYS A 336 -8.39 -8.95 -7.64
C LYS A 336 -8.46 -10.35 -7.00
N LEU A 337 -8.91 -10.44 -5.75
CA LEU A 337 -8.89 -11.69 -4.98
C LEU A 337 -10.06 -12.62 -5.28
N MET A 338 -11.28 -12.10 -5.40
CA MET A 338 -12.48 -12.89 -5.66
C MET A 338 -13.47 -12.10 -6.53
N THR A 339 -13.97 -12.68 -7.62
CA THR A 339 -15.02 -12.03 -8.45
C THR A 339 -16.40 -12.20 -7.82
N LEU A 340 -17.38 -11.48 -8.36
CA LEU A 340 -18.76 -11.52 -7.87
C LEU A 340 -19.38 -12.92 -7.98
N GLU A 341 -19.04 -13.67 -9.04
CA GLU A 341 -19.54 -15.03 -9.29
C GLU A 341 -18.83 -16.11 -8.45
N GLU A 342 -17.66 -15.79 -7.90
CA GLU A 342 -16.86 -16.69 -7.06
C GLU A 342 -17.28 -16.64 -5.59
N GLY A 343 -17.75 -15.48 -5.10
CA GLY A 343 -18.02 -15.25 -3.68
C GLY A 343 -19.50 -15.39 -3.27
N THR A 344 -19.72 -15.84 -2.04
CA THR A 344 -21.03 -15.89 -1.39
C THR A 344 -20.99 -15.30 0.03
N MET A 345 -21.88 -14.37 0.32
CA MET A 345 -22.08 -13.74 1.62
C MET A 345 -23.52 -14.03 2.09
N GLY A 346 -23.71 -15.13 2.80
CA GLY A 346 -25.04 -15.61 3.20
C GLY A 346 -25.94 -15.92 2.00
N GLY A 347 -25.37 -16.33 0.86
CA GLY A 347 -26.09 -16.58 -0.39
C GLY A 347 -26.15 -15.38 -1.33
N TRP A 348 -25.71 -14.19 -0.92
CA TRP A 348 -25.56 -13.04 -1.80
C TRP A 348 -24.24 -13.12 -2.55
N ALA A 349 -24.24 -12.79 -3.84
CA ALA A 349 -23.02 -12.77 -4.63
C ALA A 349 -22.17 -11.56 -4.22
N PHE A 350 -20.89 -11.76 -3.92
CA PHE A 350 -19.99 -10.68 -3.54
C PHE A 350 -18.58 -10.90 -4.06
N SER A 351 -17.87 -9.81 -4.36
CA SER A 351 -16.47 -9.83 -4.77
C SER A 351 -15.57 -9.34 -3.63
N VAL A 352 -14.30 -9.71 -3.69
CA VAL A 352 -13.22 -9.11 -2.88
C VAL A 352 -12.20 -8.59 -3.86
N GLU A 353 -12.29 -7.29 -4.11
CA GLU A 353 -11.50 -6.60 -5.10
C GLU A 353 -10.18 -6.11 -4.52
N LYS A 354 -10.18 -5.64 -3.27
CA LYS A 354 -8.99 -5.24 -2.53
C LYS A 354 -9.07 -5.73 -1.10
N MET A 355 -7.96 -6.23 -0.58
CA MET A 355 -7.78 -6.58 0.83
C MET A 355 -6.49 -5.95 1.33
N THR A 356 -6.52 -5.39 2.54
CA THR A 356 -5.36 -4.79 3.20
C THR A 356 -5.14 -5.41 4.58
N VAL A 357 -3.87 -5.48 4.98
CA VAL A 357 -3.44 -5.84 6.34
C VAL A 357 -2.45 -4.78 6.79
N ASP A 358 -2.75 -4.14 7.91
CA ASP A 358 -1.92 -3.11 8.52
C ASP A 358 -1.06 -3.73 9.62
N ILE A 359 0.26 -3.60 9.48
CA ILE A 359 1.25 -4.12 10.41
C ILE A 359 2.02 -2.94 11.00
N TRP A 360 2.09 -2.90 12.33
CA TRP A 360 2.82 -1.89 13.08
C TRP A 360 3.78 -2.58 14.05
N ALA A 361 5.08 -2.28 13.94
CA ALA A 361 6.14 -2.85 14.79
C ALA A 361 6.04 -4.38 14.92
N SER A 362 5.88 -5.06 13.79
CA SER A 362 5.74 -6.51 13.63
C SER A 362 4.43 -7.11 14.20
N GLN A 363 3.44 -6.27 14.53
CA GLN A 363 2.12 -6.70 15.02
C GLN A 363 1.03 -6.33 14.01
N ILE A 364 0.10 -7.27 13.74
CA ILE A 364 -1.08 -6.96 12.93
C ILE A 364 -2.03 -6.11 13.78
N VAL A 365 -2.29 -4.89 13.34
CA VAL A 365 -3.12 -3.92 14.06
C VAL A 365 -4.48 -3.69 13.41
N GLY A 366 -4.67 -4.19 12.19
CA GLY A 366 -5.95 -4.13 11.51
C GLY A 366 -5.88 -4.67 10.09
N GLY A 367 -7.01 -4.57 9.41
CA GLY A 367 -7.11 -4.85 8.00
C GLY A 367 -8.41 -4.29 7.45
N ALA A 368 -8.54 -4.32 6.13
CA ALA A 368 -9.79 -3.96 5.48
C ALA A 368 -9.96 -4.79 4.21
N PHE A 369 -11.18 -4.84 3.69
CA PHE A 369 -11.41 -5.29 2.33
C PHE A 369 -12.56 -4.54 1.70
N SER A 370 -12.59 -4.51 0.37
CA SER A 370 -13.63 -3.84 -0.40
C SER A 370 -13.93 -4.64 -1.65
N GLY A 371 -15.12 -4.40 -2.20
CA GLY A 371 -15.55 -5.00 -3.44
C GLY A 371 -16.99 -4.63 -3.75
N GLN A 372 -17.63 -5.51 -4.50
CA GLN A 372 -18.99 -5.36 -4.97
C GLN A 372 -19.89 -6.41 -4.36
N LEU A 373 -21.15 -6.05 -4.14
CA LEU A 373 -22.19 -6.90 -3.60
C LEU A 373 -23.40 -6.84 -4.51
N GLN A 374 -23.95 -8.00 -4.83
CA GLN A 374 -25.19 -8.12 -5.58
C GLN A 374 -26.27 -8.71 -4.67
N LEU A 375 -27.34 -7.95 -4.50
CA LEU A 375 -28.47 -8.35 -3.68
C LEU A 375 -29.40 -9.29 -4.44
N PRO A 376 -30.07 -10.22 -3.72
CA PRO A 376 -31.18 -10.96 -4.29
C PRO A 376 -32.27 -9.97 -4.73
N PHE A 377 -33.04 -10.36 -5.74
CA PHE A 377 -34.14 -9.58 -6.36
C PHE A 377 -33.71 -8.40 -7.25
N PHE A 378 -32.49 -7.88 -7.09
CA PHE A 378 -31.95 -6.84 -7.96
C PHE A 378 -31.54 -7.41 -9.33
N ARG A 379 -31.46 -6.56 -10.34
CA ARG A 379 -30.96 -6.99 -11.66
C ARG A 379 -29.48 -7.35 -11.55
N LYS A 380 -28.94 -8.07 -12.53
CA LYS A 380 -27.53 -8.51 -12.47
C LYS A 380 -26.55 -7.36 -12.55
N GLU A 381 -26.96 -6.31 -13.26
CA GLU A 381 -26.25 -5.06 -13.43
C GLU A 381 -26.32 -4.14 -12.20
N ASP A 382 -27.24 -4.39 -11.26
CA ASP A 382 -27.42 -3.57 -10.07
C ASP A 382 -26.51 -4.08 -8.93
N VAL A 383 -25.30 -3.55 -8.85
CA VAL A 383 -24.30 -3.87 -7.83
C VAL A 383 -24.05 -2.70 -6.88
N PHE A 384 -23.74 -3.02 -5.63
CA PHE A 384 -23.37 -2.06 -4.59
C PHE A 384 -21.87 -2.17 -4.29
N ASN A 385 -21.19 -1.04 -4.16
CA ASN A 385 -19.82 -1.03 -3.65
C ASN A 385 -19.85 -1.05 -2.13
N TYR A 386 -18.98 -1.87 -1.53
CA TYR A 386 -18.83 -1.94 -0.08
C TYR A 386 -17.36 -1.84 0.34
N THR A 387 -17.16 -1.41 1.57
CA THR A 387 -15.89 -1.48 2.31
C THR A 387 -16.14 -2.14 3.66
N ALA A 388 -15.16 -2.87 4.17
CA ALA A 388 -15.24 -3.58 5.44
C ALA A 388 -13.93 -3.41 6.20
N GLN A 389 -13.98 -2.83 7.40
CA GLN A 389 -12.83 -2.76 8.31
C GLN A 389 -12.80 -4.01 9.21
N ILE A 390 -11.62 -4.55 9.46
CA ILE A 390 -11.37 -5.71 10.30
C ILE A 390 -10.71 -5.22 11.59
N GLY A 391 -11.42 -5.32 12.71
CA GLY A 391 -10.87 -5.04 14.02
C GLY A 391 -10.00 -6.19 14.54
N THR A 392 -9.12 -5.90 15.49
CA THR A 392 -8.21 -6.88 16.12
C THR A 392 -8.94 -8.00 16.88
N GLY A 393 -10.22 -7.80 17.21
CA GLY A 393 -11.10 -8.82 17.81
C GLY A 393 -11.82 -9.72 16.80
N GLY A 394 -11.52 -9.60 15.49
CA GLY A 394 -12.21 -10.34 14.44
C GLY A 394 -13.62 -9.80 14.13
N ASN A 395 -13.95 -8.60 14.62
CA ASN A 395 -15.18 -7.89 14.30
C ASN A 395 -15.04 -7.14 12.97
N TYR A 396 -16.15 -7.00 12.25
CA TYR A 396 -16.20 -6.34 10.95
C TYR A 396 -17.11 -5.12 11.00
N ALA A 397 -16.65 -3.99 10.45
CA ALA A 397 -17.47 -2.80 10.26
C ALA A 397 -17.64 -2.52 8.77
N PHE A 398 -18.86 -2.67 8.26
CA PHE A 398 -19.19 -2.50 6.85
C PHE A 398 -19.73 -1.10 6.56
N GLY A 399 -19.29 -0.53 5.44
CA GLY A 399 -19.87 0.64 4.80
C GLY A 399 -20.30 0.27 3.39
N ILE A 400 -21.48 0.70 2.98
CA ILE A 400 -22.02 0.50 1.64
C ILE A 400 -22.31 1.86 1.02
N SER A 401 -22.01 2.02 -0.27
CA SER A 401 -22.24 3.26 -1.00
C SER A 401 -23.05 3.00 -2.26
N SER A 402 -24.05 3.85 -2.50
CA SER A 402 -24.72 3.98 -3.80
C SER A 402 -24.56 5.40 -4.31
N THR A 403 -24.27 5.55 -5.61
CA THR A 403 -24.24 6.85 -6.29
C THR A 403 -25.49 7.13 -7.11
N GLN A 404 -26.46 6.19 -7.17
CA GLN A 404 -27.66 6.34 -8.00
C GLN A 404 -28.89 5.69 -7.35
N ALA A 405 -30.08 6.16 -7.73
CA ALA A 405 -31.32 5.52 -7.33
C ALA A 405 -31.45 4.16 -8.06
N TYR A 406 -31.83 3.12 -7.33
CA TYR A 406 -32.08 1.80 -7.92
C TYR A 406 -33.57 1.56 -8.16
N HIS A 407 -33.87 0.88 -9.25
CA HIS A 407 -35.23 0.50 -9.64
C HIS A 407 -35.44 -1.01 -9.46
N LEU A 408 -36.06 -1.40 -8.35
CA LEU A 408 -36.31 -2.79 -8.02
C LEU A 408 -37.76 -3.19 -8.33
N SER A 409 -37.96 -4.31 -9.03
CA SER A 409 -39.30 -4.89 -9.20
C SER A 409 -39.49 -6.01 -8.17
N LEU A 410 -40.33 -5.78 -7.17
CA LEU A 410 -40.75 -6.80 -6.20
C LEU A 410 -42.22 -7.14 -6.46
N TRP A 411 -42.52 -8.37 -6.88
CA TRP A 411 -43.86 -8.82 -7.30
C TRP A 411 -44.56 -7.95 -8.37
N ALA A 412 -45.25 -6.92 -7.91
CA ALA A 412 -46.11 -5.94 -8.60
C ALA A 412 -45.82 -4.51 -8.11
N ALA A 413 -44.81 -4.35 -7.25
CA ALA A 413 -44.27 -3.07 -6.79
C ALA A 413 -42.96 -2.78 -7.53
N GLN A 414 -42.80 -1.53 -7.90
CA GLN A 414 -41.58 -0.93 -8.40
C GLN A 414 -41.05 0.01 -7.33
N LEU A 415 -39.84 -0.25 -6.83
CA LEU A 415 -39.21 0.57 -5.81
C LEU A 415 -38.21 1.53 -6.46
N THR A 416 -38.09 2.70 -5.87
CA THR A 416 -37.01 3.66 -6.09
C THR A 416 -36.30 3.84 -4.77
N VAL A 417 -35.05 3.39 -4.69
CA VAL A 417 -34.25 3.40 -3.46
C VAL A 417 -33.46 4.70 -3.34
N ASP A 418 -33.50 5.34 -2.18
CA ASP A 418 -32.72 6.54 -1.89
C ASP A 418 -31.21 6.21 -1.78
N PRO A 419 -30.29 7.16 -2.05
CA PRO A 419 -28.84 6.92 -1.97
C PRO A 419 -28.31 6.50 -0.59
N HIS A 420 -29.06 6.79 0.49
CA HIS A 420 -28.67 6.49 1.87
C HIS A 420 -29.01 5.05 2.27
N VAL A 421 -28.18 4.11 1.80
CA VAL A 421 -28.26 2.68 2.14
C VAL A 421 -27.31 2.37 3.30
N SER A 422 -27.74 1.52 4.23
CA SER A 422 -26.85 1.01 5.29
C SER A 422 -26.78 -0.52 5.25
N MET A 423 -25.64 -1.05 5.69
CA MET A 423 -25.37 -2.48 5.75
C MET A 423 -24.84 -2.84 7.14
N THR A 424 -25.30 -3.95 7.68
CA THR A 424 -24.74 -4.57 8.89
C THR A 424 -24.45 -6.03 8.57
N VAL A 425 -23.31 -6.52 9.02
CA VAL A 425 -22.93 -7.92 8.85
C VAL A 425 -22.58 -8.49 10.19
N THR A 426 -23.21 -9.61 10.53
CA THR A 426 -22.83 -10.41 11.70
C THR A 426 -22.16 -11.70 11.22
N VAL A 427 -21.30 -12.27 12.07
CA VAL A 427 -20.65 -13.56 11.80
C VAL A 427 -21.35 -14.61 12.64
N GLY A 428 -22.08 -15.51 11.98
CA GLY A 428 -22.73 -16.68 12.58
C GLY A 428 -21.77 -17.86 12.67
N GLU A 429 -22.23 -19.08 12.39
CA GLU A 429 -21.44 -20.33 12.35
C GLU A 429 -20.36 -20.34 11.25
N LYS A 430 -19.43 -19.38 11.29
CA LYS A 430 -18.40 -19.06 10.27
C LYS A 430 -18.96 -18.53 8.96
N GLU A 431 -20.19 -18.05 8.95
CA GLU A 431 -20.83 -17.42 7.79
C GLU A 431 -21.14 -15.95 8.05
N PHE A 432 -21.03 -15.13 7.00
CA PHE A 432 -21.51 -13.76 7.04
C PHE A 432 -23.03 -13.73 6.86
N LEU A 433 -23.71 -13.05 7.77
CA LEU A 433 -25.15 -12.81 7.75
C LEU A 433 -25.38 -11.31 7.52
N PRO A 434 -25.43 -10.87 6.25
CA PRO A 434 -25.65 -9.48 5.91
C PRO A 434 -27.12 -9.08 6.03
N VAL A 435 -27.33 -7.83 6.45
CA VAL A 435 -28.60 -7.12 6.49
C VAL A 435 -28.39 -5.77 5.82
N ILE A 436 -29.24 -5.44 4.85
CA ILE A 436 -29.26 -4.11 4.23
C ILE A 436 -30.55 -3.41 4.60
N THR A 437 -30.43 -2.14 4.98
CA THR A 437 -31.56 -1.26 5.28
C THR A 437 -31.69 -0.18 4.21
N LEU A 438 -32.86 -0.12 3.59
CA LEU A 438 -33.22 0.77 2.50
C LEU A 438 -34.33 1.73 2.93
N ASN A 439 -34.30 2.93 2.33
CA ASN A 439 -35.39 3.90 2.37
C ASN A 439 -35.71 4.31 0.92
N GLY A 440 -36.92 4.81 0.68
CA GLY A 440 -37.28 5.32 -0.64
C GLY A 440 -38.78 5.36 -0.88
N LYS A 441 -39.18 5.12 -2.12
CA LYS A 441 -40.57 5.11 -2.56
C LYS A 441 -40.90 3.81 -3.29
N LEU A 442 -42.14 3.33 -3.17
CA LEU A 442 -42.67 2.23 -3.95
C LEU A 442 -43.91 2.70 -4.74
N SER A 443 -44.03 2.21 -5.97
CA SER A 443 -45.22 2.36 -6.79
C SER A 443 -45.73 0.96 -7.14
N LEU A 444 -47.02 0.72 -6.97
CA LEU A 444 -47.66 -0.56 -7.18
C LEU A 444 -48.53 -0.50 -8.44
N GLN A 445 -48.40 -1.52 -9.29
CA GLN A 445 -49.35 -1.79 -10.36
C GLN A 445 -49.74 -3.26 -10.27
N ALA A 446 -50.99 -3.54 -9.92
CA ALA A 446 -51.46 -4.90 -9.69
C ALA A 446 -52.76 -5.23 -10.46
N PRO A 447 -52.89 -6.46 -10.98
CA PRO A 447 -54.16 -6.95 -11.49
C PRO A 447 -55.06 -7.36 -10.33
N VAL A 448 -56.30 -6.89 -10.34
CA VAL A 448 -57.28 -7.21 -9.28
C VAL A 448 -57.82 -8.63 -9.46
N ASN A 449 -57.81 -9.17 -10.69
CA ASN A 449 -58.17 -10.55 -10.98
C ASN A 449 -56.91 -11.39 -11.21
N LYS A 450 -56.74 -12.50 -10.48
CA LYS A 450 -55.62 -13.44 -10.66
C LYS A 450 -55.58 -14.04 -12.07
N ASP A 451 -56.73 -14.24 -12.71
CA ASP A 451 -56.85 -14.90 -14.02
C ASP A 451 -56.65 -13.94 -15.20
N ASP A 452 -56.63 -12.63 -14.93
CA ASP A 452 -56.35 -11.59 -15.92
C ASP A 452 -55.15 -10.76 -15.47
N SER A 453 -53.96 -11.33 -15.65
CA SER A 453 -52.69 -10.70 -15.30
C SER A 453 -52.34 -9.48 -16.16
N SER A 454 -53.12 -9.18 -17.20
CA SER A 454 -52.87 -8.08 -18.12
C SER A 454 -53.51 -6.76 -17.69
N SER A 455 -54.61 -6.81 -16.92
CA SER A 455 -55.33 -5.61 -16.51
C SER A 455 -54.71 -4.99 -15.24
N GLN A 456 -53.85 -3.99 -15.41
CA GLN A 456 -53.27 -3.19 -14.32
C GLN A 456 -54.34 -2.26 -13.73
N LYS A 457 -55.29 -2.83 -13.00
CA LYS A 457 -56.47 -2.13 -12.49
C LYS A 457 -56.19 -1.35 -11.21
N LEU A 458 -55.23 -1.76 -10.39
CA LEU A 458 -54.88 -1.04 -9.16
C LEU A 458 -53.51 -0.38 -9.34
N ALA A 459 -53.48 0.95 -9.33
CA ALA A 459 -52.26 1.74 -9.42
C ALA A 459 -52.11 2.64 -8.19
N ILE A 460 -51.07 2.40 -7.40
CA ILE A 460 -50.73 3.18 -6.22
C ILE A 460 -49.36 3.78 -6.43
N ALA A 461 -49.24 5.11 -6.39
CA ALA A 461 -48.05 5.82 -6.81
C ALA A 461 -47.31 6.43 -5.61
N GLU A 462 -45.97 6.32 -5.64
CA GLU A 462 -45.04 7.03 -4.75
C GLU A 462 -45.32 6.87 -3.25
N VAL A 463 -45.62 5.66 -2.78
CA VAL A 463 -45.73 5.32 -1.35
C VAL A 463 -44.34 5.37 -0.73
N PRO A 464 -44.04 6.33 0.17
CA PRO A 464 -42.75 6.35 0.85
C PRO A 464 -42.64 5.17 1.82
N PHE A 465 -41.43 4.61 1.93
CA PHE A 465 -41.09 3.58 2.91
C PHE A 465 -39.80 3.93 3.65
N GLN A 466 -39.72 3.49 4.90
CA GLN A 466 -38.52 3.60 5.72
C GLN A 466 -38.21 2.29 6.43
N GLY A 467 -36.92 2.01 6.58
CA GLY A 467 -36.43 0.84 7.30
C GLY A 467 -36.79 -0.48 6.62
N MET A 468 -36.77 -0.53 5.28
CA MET A 468 -36.92 -1.80 4.55
C MET A 468 -35.65 -2.61 4.72
N LYS A 469 -35.74 -3.78 5.34
CA LYS A 469 -34.61 -4.69 5.54
C LYS A 469 -34.65 -5.83 4.53
N ILE A 470 -33.52 -6.09 3.89
CA ILE A 470 -33.26 -7.28 3.08
C ILE A 470 -32.21 -8.12 3.81
N GLU A 471 -32.50 -9.40 3.99
CA GLU A 471 -31.76 -10.30 4.90
C GLU A 471 -31.51 -11.66 4.24
N THR A 472 -30.51 -12.40 4.75
CA THR A 472 -30.14 -13.75 4.29
C THR A 472 -30.83 -14.87 5.07
N VAL A 473 -31.53 -14.50 6.15
CA VAL A 473 -32.32 -15.39 7.00
C VAL A 473 -33.76 -14.88 7.05
N GLU A 474 -34.70 -15.73 7.45
CA GLU A 474 -36.10 -15.33 7.64
C GLU A 474 -36.22 -14.09 8.54
N PRO A 475 -37.02 -13.07 8.15
CA PRO A 475 -38.06 -13.10 7.12
C PRO A 475 -37.60 -12.77 5.69
N TYR A 476 -36.29 -12.63 5.42
CA TYR A 476 -35.64 -12.22 4.15
C TYR A 476 -35.98 -10.81 3.65
N LEU A 477 -37.18 -10.31 3.91
CA LEU A 477 -37.66 -8.97 3.58
C LEU A 477 -38.63 -8.49 4.66
N SER A 478 -38.40 -7.31 5.20
CA SER A 478 -39.33 -6.63 6.10
C SER A 478 -39.34 -5.13 5.86
N VAL A 479 -40.40 -4.43 6.27
CA VAL A 479 -40.52 -2.98 6.12
C VAL A 479 -41.07 -2.42 7.42
N GLN A 480 -40.37 -1.45 8.01
CA GLN A 480 -40.78 -0.86 9.29
C GLN A 480 -41.95 0.11 9.13
N HIS A 481 -41.86 1.02 8.15
CA HIS A 481 -42.86 2.06 7.96
C HIS A 481 -43.17 2.27 6.48
N VAL A 482 -44.45 2.49 6.19
CA VAL A 482 -44.97 3.02 4.92
C VAL A 482 -45.89 4.19 5.22
N SER A 483 -45.96 5.16 4.32
CA SER A 483 -46.84 6.33 4.47
C SER A 483 -47.62 6.62 3.20
N PHE A 484 -48.55 7.58 3.27
CA PHE A 484 -49.29 8.02 2.09
C PHE A 484 -48.36 8.72 1.09
N GLY A 485 -48.49 8.35 -0.19
CA GLY A 485 -47.90 9.09 -1.29
C GLY A 485 -48.71 10.35 -1.61
N THR A 486 -48.10 11.27 -2.35
CA THR A 486 -48.73 12.55 -2.74
C THR A 486 -49.31 12.53 -4.16
N GLN A 487 -49.04 11.47 -4.92
CA GLN A 487 -49.48 11.35 -6.31
C GLN A 487 -50.90 10.78 -6.40
N GLN A 488 -51.58 11.09 -7.52
CA GLN A 488 -52.91 10.57 -7.80
C GLN A 488 -52.85 9.04 -7.98
N ASN A 489 -53.61 8.32 -7.15
CA ASN A 489 -53.79 6.88 -7.24
C ASN A 489 -55.01 6.55 -8.11
N SER A 490 -55.08 5.35 -8.68
CA SER A 490 -56.26 4.94 -9.45
C SER A 490 -56.67 3.48 -9.26
N PHE A 491 -57.97 3.24 -9.46
CA PHE A 491 -58.56 1.92 -9.53
C PHE A 491 -59.48 1.83 -10.75
N SER A 492 -59.16 0.95 -11.71
CA SER A 492 -59.84 0.83 -13.01
C SER A 492 -60.08 2.19 -13.70
N ASN A 493 -59.02 3.02 -13.74
CA ASN A 493 -59.02 4.39 -14.28
C ASN A 493 -59.80 5.44 -13.48
N PHE A 494 -60.46 5.07 -12.39
CA PHE A 494 -61.06 6.05 -11.48
C PHE A 494 -60.02 6.58 -10.50
N PRO A 495 -59.95 7.91 -10.26
CA PRO A 495 -59.10 8.45 -9.22
C PRO A 495 -59.57 7.97 -7.84
N VAL A 496 -58.62 7.55 -7.01
CA VAL A 496 -58.91 7.06 -5.65
C VAL A 496 -58.10 7.81 -4.61
N SER A 497 -58.68 7.97 -3.42
CA SER A 497 -57.98 8.46 -2.23
C SER A 497 -57.57 7.30 -1.35
N VAL A 498 -56.32 7.29 -0.88
CA VAL A 498 -55.81 6.28 0.06
C VAL A 498 -56.09 6.76 1.47
N ARG A 499 -56.80 5.94 2.27
CA ARG A 499 -57.14 6.23 3.67
C ARG A 499 -56.30 5.46 4.68
N GLU A 500 -55.76 4.34 4.24
CA GLU A 500 -55.01 3.38 5.05
C GLU A 500 -53.90 2.79 4.18
N ILE A 501 -52.70 2.69 4.73
CA ILE A 501 -51.61 1.95 4.11
C ILE A 501 -50.77 1.28 5.19
N SER A 502 -50.50 -0.01 5.04
CA SER A 502 -49.69 -0.77 5.98
C SER A 502 -49.05 -1.99 5.33
N ILE A 503 -48.02 -2.52 5.97
CA ILE A 503 -47.36 -3.76 5.56
C ILE A 503 -47.87 -4.89 6.44
N VAL A 504 -48.24 -6.01 5.82
CA VAL A 504 -48.75 -7.20 6.49
C VAL A 504 -47.85 -8.38 6.16
N ASN A 505 -47.46 -9.14 7.18
CA ASN A 505 -46.63 -10.33 7.06
C ASN A 505 -47.45 -11.58 7.38
N GLN A 506 -47.33 -12.63 6.57
CA GLN A 506 -47.96 -13.94 6.80
C GLN A 506 -47.02 -15.06 6.35
N SER A 507 -46.30 -15.68 7.28
CA SER A 507 -45.36 -16.78 7.03
C SER A 507 -44.39 -16.50 5.86
N ASN A 508 -44.73 -16.94 4.64
CA ASN A 508 -43.95 -16.74 3.41
C ASN A 508 -44.51 -15.66 2.47
N ARG A 509 -45.46 -14.82 2.93
CA ARG A 509 -46.06 -13.73 2.19
C ARG A 509 -45.81 -12.38 2.87
N LEU A 510 -45.59 -11.37 2.06
CA LEU A 510 -45.52 -9.96 2.44
C LEU A 510 -46.55 -9.23 1.59
N GLY A 511 -47.38 -8.41 2.24
CA GLY A 511 -48.52 -7.75 1.62
C GLY A 511 -48.51 -6.24 1.86
N LEU A 512 -48.84 -5.47 0.83
CA LEU A 512 -49.17 -4.06 0.98
C LEU A 512 -50.70 -3.94 1.11
N ARG A 513 -51.17 -3.61 2.31
CA ARG A 513 -52.58 -3.40 2.62
C ARG A 513 -52.94 -1.95 2.42
N ILE A 514 -54.02 -1.70 1.68
CA ILE A 514 -54.39 -0.39 1.17
C ILE A 514 -55.90 -0.21 1.29
N GLY A 515 -56.32 0.82 2.02
CA GLY A 515 -57.70 1.26 2.09
C GLY A 515 -57.96 2.38 1.09
N LEU A 516 -58.92 2.20 0.18
CA LEU A 516 -59.26 3.13 -0.89
C LEU A 516 -60.66 3.72 -0.71
N THR A 517 -60.84 4.96 -1.16
CA THR A 517 -62.15 5.56 -1.44
C THR A 517 -62.20 5.97 -2.90
N VAL A 518 -63.23 5.50 -3.59
CA VAL A 518 -63.50 5.77 -5.01
C VAL A 518 -64.76 6.62 -5.10
N ASN A 519 -64.70 7.70 -5.86
CA ASN A 519 -65.89 8.46 -6.23
C ASN A 519 -66.19 8.18 -7.70
N PHE A 520 -67.38 7.66 -7.98
CA PHE A 520 -67.80 7.26 -9.32
C PHE A 520 -68.48 8.39 -10.09
N VAL A 521 -69.01 9.39 -9.40
CA VAL A 521 -69.65 10.59 -9.96
C VAL A 521 -69.19 11.85 -9.22
N LYS A 522 -69.38 13.02 -9.84
CA LYS A 522 -69.09 14.29 -9.19
C LYS A 522 -70.13 14.58 -8.10
N GLU A 523 -69.74 15.35 -7.09
CA GLU A 523 -70.62 15.74 -5.98
C GLU A 523 -71.90 16.43 -6.49
N SER A 524 -71.81 17.19 -7.59
CA SER A 524 -72.94 17.84 -8.26
C SER A 524 -73.95 16.89 -8.93
N GLU A 525 -73.66 15.60 -9.00
CA GLU A 525 -74.46 14.58 -9.71
C GLU A 525 -75.05 13.52 -8.76
N GLY A 526 -75.11 13.79 -7.45
CA GLY A 526 -75.78 12.93 -6.47
C GLY A 526 -74.89 11.83 -5.87
N GLY A 527 -73.66 12.18 -5.48
CA GLY A 527 -72.80 11.41 -4.57
C GLY A 527 -72.90 9.86 -4.65
N PHE A 528 -72.21 9.25 -5.61
CA PHE A 528 -72.02 7.80 -5.68
C PHE A 528 -70.54 7.44 -5.50
N GLY A 529 -70.23 6.67 -4.46
CA GLY A 529 -68.87 6.30 -4.10
C GLY A 529 -68.77 4.94 -3.43
N GLY A 530 -67.54 4.52 -3.17
CA GLY A 530 -67.27 3.25 -2.52
C GLY A 530 -65.98 3.30 -1.70
N LYS A 531 -65.92 2.47 -0.67
CA LYS A 531 -64.75 2.24 0.17
C LYS A 531 -64.34 0.78 0.04
N GLY A 532 -63.05 0.51 -0.13
CA GLY A 532 -62.53 -0.84 -0.22
C GLY A 532 -61.23 -0.98 0.57
N VAL A 533 -60.94 -2.18 1.07
CA VAL A 533 -59.63 -2.52 1.61
C VAL A 533 -59.10 -3.72 0.85
N PHE A 534 -57.87 -3.59 0.37
CA PHE A 534 -57.21 -4.56 -0.49
C PHE A 534 -55.83 -4.87 0.07
N THR A 535 -55.40 -6.12 -0.01
CA THR A 535 -54.02 -6.51 0.29
C THR A 535 -53.38 -7.10 -0.95
N VAL A 536 -52.31 -6.47 -1.43
CA VAL A 536 -51.56 -6.94 -2.59
C VAL A 536 -50.39 -7.78 -2.11
N TRP A 537 -50.49 -9.09 -2.34
CA TRP A 537 -49.57 -10.07 -1.80
C TRP A 537 -48.44 -10.39 -2.77
N GLY A 538 -47.24 -10.53 -2.23
CA GLY A 538 -46.19 -11.32 -2.81
C GLY A 538 -45.82 -12.51 -1.93
N ARG A 539 -45.38 -13.59 -2.58
CA ARG A 539 -44.93 -14.82 -1.92
C ARG A 539 -43.46 -15.07 -2.21
N HIS A 540 -42.71 -15.44 -1.19
CA HIS A 540 -41.33 -15.87 -1.32
C HIS A 540 -41.26 -17.32 -1.81
N ASP A 541 -40.57 -17.55 -2.93
CA ASP A 541 -40.35 -18.86 -3.53
C ASP A 541 -38.95 -18.94 -4.13
N LYS A 542 -38.10 -19.84 -3.60
CA LYS A 542 -36.72 -20.10 -4.05
C LYS A 542 -35.87 -18.84 -4.23
N GLY A 543 -35.87 -17.96 -3.23
CA GLY A 543 -35.08 -16.72 -3.26
C GLY A 543 -35.64 -15.65 -4.20
N LYS A 544 -36.92 -15.73 -4.58
CA LYS A 544 -37.62 -14.72 -5.39
C LYS A 544 -38.98 -14.37 -4.79
N TRP A 545 -39.30 -13.08 -4.75
CA TRP A 545 -40.64 -12.59 -4.43
C TRP A 545 -41.50 -12.55 -5.69
N LYS A 546 -42.58 -13.33 -5.72
CA LYS A 546 -43.52 -13.42 -6.85
C LYS A 546 -44.86 -12.85 -6.47
N TYR A 547 -45.55 -12.24 -7.41
CA TYR A 547 -46.94 -11.80 -7.22
C TYR A 547 -47.84 -12.98 -6.84
N ASP A 548 -48.63 -12.80 -5.79
CA ASP A 548 -49.53 -13.83 -5.25
C ASP A 548 -50.97 -13.33 -5.06
N GLY A 549 -51.37 -12.34 -5.85
CA GLY A 549 -52.74 -11.85 -5.95
C GLY A 549 -53.08 -10.65 -5.10
N VAL A 550 -54.24 -10.07 -5.41
CA VAL A 550 -54.95 -9.11 -4.57
C VAL A 550 -56.00 -9.87 -3.76
N GLU A 551 -55.98 -9.68 -2.45
CA GLU A 551 -57.04 -10.09 -1.54
C GLU A 551 -57.95 -8.90 -1.26
N ILE A 552 -59.26 -9.13 -1.29
CA ILE A 552 -60.27 -8.11 -0.98
C ILE A 552 -60.74 -8.35 0.45
N ASP A 553 -60.38 -7.45 1.35
CA ASP A 553 -60.70 -7.57 2.77
C ASP A 553 -62.12 -7.05 3.07
N LYS A 554 -62.51 -5.93 2.44
CA LYS A 554 -63.81 -5.29 2.66
C LYS A 554 -64.20 -4.43 1.46
N ILE A 555 -65.47 -4.41 1.11
CA ILE A 555 -66.07 -3.45 0.17
C ILE A 555 -67.32 -2.86 0.83
N ALA A 556 -67.49 -1.55 0.74
CA ALA A 556 -68.69 -0.83 1.12
C ALA A 556 -69.05 0.16 0.01
N VAL A 557 -70.32 0.24 -0.34
CA VAL A 557 -70.84 1.18 -1.34
C VAL A 557 -71.69 2.22 -0.62
N ASP A 558 -71.50 3.48 -0.97
CA ASP A 558 -72.25 4.61 -0.42
C ASP A 558 -73.00 5.29 -1.56
N MET A 559 -74.30 5.47 -1.36
CA MET A 559 -75.19 6.04 -2.37
C MET A 559 -76.16 6.99 -1.69
N GLU A 560 -75.95 8.29 -1.92
CA GLU A 560 -76.90 9.31 -1.51
C GLU A 560 -77.77 9.70 -2.70
N LYS A 561 -79.08 9.56 -2.55
CA LYS A 561 -80.03 10.05 -3.55
C LYS A 561 -80.23 11.56 -3.31
N PRO A 562 -80.17 12.42 -4.34
CA PRO A 562 -80.36 13.86 -4.19
C PRO A 562 -81.73 14.24 -3.62
#